data_AF-A0A929Y0R1-F1
#
_entry.id   AF-A0A929Y0R1-F1
#
_cell.length_a   1.000
_cell.length_b   1.000
_cell.length_c   1.000
_cell.angle_alpha   90.00
_cell.angle_beta   90.00
_cell.angle_gamma   90.00
#
_symmetry.space_group_name_H-M   'P 1'
#
loop_
_entity.id
_entity.type
_entity.pdbx_description
1 polymer ?
#
loop_
_entity_poly.entity_id
_entity_poly.type
_entity_poly.pdbx_seq_one_letter_code
_entity_poly.pdbx_strand_id
1 'polypeptide(L)'
;KEIPYEQPQRRAGKTSNNFYKLYDAAMLSFTAYTKVGLRLATFAGIILSGLSMVIAVIYLIMKLLYWDRFPAGMAPILIGMLFLGSIQIFFIGLVGEYIMTINQRVMNRPLVVEEERINFEE
;
A
#
# COMPACT_ATOMS: atom_id res chain seq x y z
N LYS A 1 7.77 4.38 -32.72
CA LYS A 1 8.61 5.40 -33.39
C LYS A 1 8.01 6.75 -33.02
N GLU A 2 8.65 7.52 -32.16
CA GLU A 2 8.10 8.81 -31.73
C GLU A 2 8.27 9.83 -32.85
N ILE A 3 7.20 10.55 -33.20
CA ILE A 3 7.22 11.60 -34.22
C ILE A 3 7.32 12.93 -33.49
N PRO A 4 8.37 13.74 -33.73
CA PRO A 4 8.47 15.05 -33.11
C PRO A 4 7.32 15.94 -33.61
N TYR A 5 6.57 16.50 -32.67
CA TYR A 5 5.45 17.40 -32.93
C TYR A 5 5.62 18.65 -32.07
N GLU A 6 5.74 19.81 -32.72
CA GLU A 6 5.71 21.10 -32.04
C GLU A 6 4.27 21.56 -31.87
N GLN A 7 3.80 21.59 -30.63
CA GLN A 7 2.45 22.03 -30.33
C GLN A 7 2.35 23.57 -30.41
N PRO A 8 1.49 24.13 -31.28
CA PRO A 8 1.34 25.58 -31.39
C PRO A 8 0.75 26.17 -30.10
N GLN A 9 1.17 27.39 -29.75
CA GLN A 9 0.66 28.08 -28.56
C GLN A 9 -0.87 28.27 -28.63
N ARG A 10 -1.53 28.05 -27.50
CA ARG A 10 -2.99 28.12 -27.37
C ARG A 10 -3.48 29.54 -27.63
N ARG A 11 -4.46 29.70 -28.54
CA ARG A 11 -5.00 31.02 -28.92
C ARG A 11 -5.95 31.65 -27.88
N ALA A 12 -6.59 30.86 -27.02
CA ALA A 12 -7.48 31.35 -25.95
C ALA A 12 -7.75 30.30 -24.86
N GLY A 13 -8.17 30.76 -23.67
CA GLY A 13 -8.64 29.92 -22.55
C GLY A 13 -7.59 29.61 -21.47
N LYS A 14 -8.03 29.37 -20.23
CA LYS A 14 -7.16 28.96 -19.11
C LYS A 14 -6.86 27.45 -19.17
N THR A 15 -5.66 27.08 -18.76
CA THR A 15 -5.26 25.66 -18.66
C THR A 15 -6.19 24.91 -17.71
N SER A 16 -6.69 23.75 -18.14
CA SER A 16 -7.43 22.82 -17.29
C SER A 16 -6.50 22.00 -16.39
N ASN A 17 -5.20 21.94 -16.73
CA ASN A 17 -4.15 21.27 -15.97
C ASN A 17 -3.61 22.23 -14.91
N ASN A 18 -4.07 22.01 -13.68
CA ASN A 18 -3.47 22.57 -12.49
C ASN A 18 -2.57 21.50 -11.84
N PHE A 19 -1.56 21.91 -11.08
CA PHE A 19 -0.66 21.00 -10.36
C PHE A 19 -1.45 19.98 -9.52
N TYR A 20 -2.49 20.43 -8.81
CA TYR A 20 -3.34 19.54 -8.01
C TYR A 20 -4.06 18.47 -8.83
N LYS A 21 -4.51 18.79 -10.05
CA LYS A 21 -5.15 17.81 -10.94
C LYS A 21 -4.15 16.80 -11.50
N LEU A 22 -2.93 17.26 -11.81
CA LEU A 22 -1.84 16.36 -12.23
C LEU A 22 -1.43 15.43 -11.09
N TYR A 23 -1.31 15.95 -9.87
CA TYR A 23 -1.01 15.16 -8.69
C TYR A 23 -2.09 14.13 -8.41
N ASP A 24 -3.36 14.54 -8.47
CA ASP A 24 -4.50 13.63 -8.25
C ASP A 24 -4.52 12.51 -9.32
N ALA A 25 -4.31 12.85 -10.59
CA ALA A 25 -4.18 11.86 -11.67
C ALA A 25 -2.99 10.90 -11.47
N ALA A 26 -1.85 11.40 -10.99
CA ALA A 26 -0.68 10.59 -10.68
C ALA A 26 -0.95 9.66 -9.49
N MET A 27 -1.60 10.15 -8.44
CA MET A 27 -1.97 9.37 -7.25
C MET A 27 -3.00 8.29 -7.58
N LEU A 28 -3.97 8.60 -8.45
CA LEU A 28 -4.95 7.64 -8.95
C LEU A 28 -4.28 6.53 -9.76
N SER A 29 -3.30 6.87 -10.59
CA SER A 29 -2.49 5.91 -11.34
C SER A 29 -1.59 5.07 -10.43
N PHE A 30 -1.01 5.68 -9.39
CA PHE A 30 -0.20 4.96 -8.43
C PHE A 30 -1.04 3.94 -7.64
N THR A 31 -2.18 4.36 -7.11
CA THR A 31 -3.07 3.52 -6.29
C THR A 31 -3.78 2.43 -7.09
N ALA A 32 -4.20 2.68 -8.34
CA ALA A 32 -4.92 1.68 -9.14
C ALA A 32 -4.01 0.58 -9.71
N TYR A 33 -2.73 0.85 -9.93
CA TYR A 33 -1.82 -0.07 -10.64
C TYR A 33 -0.71 -0.65 -9.77
N THR A 34 -0.42 -0.06 -8.60
CA THR A 34 0.75 -0.45 -7.79
C THR A 34 0.38 -1.40 -6.66
N LYS A 35 0.73 -2.69 -6.82
CA LYS A 35 0.66 -3.70 -5.74
C LYS A 35 1.73 -3.53 -4.66
N VAL A 36 2.75 -2.71 -4.94
CA VAL A 36 3.97 -2.62 -4.14
C VAL A 36 3.74 -1.99 -2.78
N GLY A 37 2.99 -0.88 -2.70
CA GLY A 37 2.75 -0.19 -1.43
C GLY A 37 2.03 -1.05 -0.39
N LEU A 38 1.10 -1.88 -0.86
CA LEU A 38 0.29 -2.75 -0.01
C LEU A 38 1.05 -3.96 0.52
N ARG A 39 1.90 -4.58 -0.31
CA ARG A 39 2.85 -5.60 0.15
C ARG A 39 3.87 -5.05 1.14
N LEU A 40 4.30 -3.81 0.96
CA LEU A 40 5.19 -3.14 1.91
C LEU A 40 4.55 -3.01 3.29
N ALA A 41 3.26 -2.67 3.36
CA ALA A 41 2.52 -2.59 4.61
C ALA A 41 2.39 -3.95 5.31
N THR A 42 2.14 -5.04 4.57
CA THR A 42 2.08 -6.38 5.16
C THR A 42 3.44 -6.86 5.66
N PHE A 43 4.51 -6.66 4.88
CA PHE A 43 5.87 -6.96 5.33
C PHE A 43 6.29 -6.13 6.55
N ALA A 44 5.96 -4.84 6.56
CA ALA A 44 6.20 -3.97 7.72
C ALA A 44 5.44 -4.47 8.96
N GLY A 45 4.17 -4.85 8.83
CA GLY A 45 3.38 -5.42 9.92
C GLY A 45 3.99 -6.70 10.50
N ILE A 46 4.50 -7.58 9.65
CA ILE A 46 5.18 -8.82 10.08
C ILE A 46 6.49 -8.49 10.83
N ILE A 47 7.29 -7.56 10.32
CA ILE A 47 8.55 -7.15 10.96
C ILE A 47 8.28 -6.53 12.34
N LEU A 48 7.30 -5.63 12.44
CA LEU A 48 6.92 -4.97 13.69
C LEU A 48 6.37 -5.98 14.71
N SER A 49 5.55 -6.93 14.26
CA SER A 49 5.05 -8.01 15.12
C SER A 49 6.20 -8.88 15.66
N GLY A 50 7.16 -9.23 14.80
CA GLY A 50 8.36 -9.98 15.20
C GLY A 50 9.20 -9.23 16.24
N LEU A 51 9.43 -7.93 16.04
CA LEU A 51 10.13 -7.08 17.00
C LEU A 51 9.39 -6.99 18.34
N SER A 52 8.06 -6.84 18.31
CA SER A 52 7.23 -6.83 19.53
C SER A 52 7.34 -8.14 20.31
N MET A 53 7.35 -9.29 19.61
CA MET A 53 7.51 -10.61 20.22
C MET A 53 8.88 -10.76 20.88
N VAL A 54 9.97 -10.32 20.23
CA VAL A 54 11.33 -10.38 20.78
C VAL A 54 11.45 -9.51 22.03
N ILE A 55 10.92 -8.28 22.00
CA ILE A 55 10.91 -7.37 23.16
C ILE A 55 10.13 -8.00 24.31
N ALA A 56 9.00 -8.66 24.04
CA ALA A 56 8.21 -9.34 25.06
C ALA A 56 8.97 -10.47 25.76
N VAL A 57 9.68 -11.30 24.99
CA VAL A 57 10.49 -12.41 25.53
C VAL A 57 11.64 -11.88 26.39
N ILE A 58 12.38 -10.87 25.90
CA ILE A 58 13.48 -10.24 26.65
C ILE A 58 12.95 -9.69 27.98
N TYR A 59 11.81 -9.00 27.94
CA TYR A 59 11.24 -8.40 29.14
C TYR A 59 10.75 -9.46 30.15
N LEU A 60 10.16 -10.57 29.67
CA LEU A 60 9.78 -11.70 30.52
C LEU A 60 11.00 -12.29 31.25
N ILE A 61 12.12 -12.46 30.54
CA ILE A 61 13.39 -12.91 31.13
C ILE A 61 13.90 -11.88 32.17
N MET A 62 13.89 -10.58 31.84
CA MET A 62 14.33 -9.54 32.77
C MET A 62 13.47 -9.47 34.03
N LYS A 63 12.15 -9.66 33.93
CA LYS A 63 11.27 -9.67 35.10
C LYS A 63 11.53 -10.89 36.00
N LEU A 64 11.83 -12.05 35.42
CA LEU A 64 12.21 -13.25 36.17
C LEU A 64 13.54 -13.09 36.91
N LEU A 65 14.51 -12.37 36.32
CA LEU A 65 15.83 -12.14 36.93
C LEU A 65 15.86 -10.97 37.93
N TYR A 66 15.06 -9.92 37.72
CA TYR A 66 15.08 -8.68 38.50
C TYR A 66 13.69 -8.36 39.07
N TRP A 67 13.21 -9.24 39.95
CA TRP A 67 11.86 -9.19 40.51
C TRP A 67 11.50 -7.83 41.16
N ASP A 68 12.44 -7.25 41.92
CA ASP A 68 12.22 -6.04 42.73
C ASP A 68 12.51 -4.70 42.04
N ARG A 69 13.21 -4.69 40.89
CA ARG A 69 13.55 -3.43 40.19
C ARG A 69 12.51 -2.96 39.21
N PHE A 70 11.65 -3.86 38.73
CA PHE A 70 10.69 -3.53 37.68
C PHE A 70 9.29 -3.25 38.24
N PRO A 71 8.80 -1.99 38.18
CA PRO A 71 7.43 -1.68 38.56
C PRO A 71 6.44 -2.48 37.71
N ALA A 72 5.42 -3.02 38.37
CA ALA A 72 4.42 -3.85 37.72
C ALA A 72 3.60 -3.04 36.69
N GLY A 73 3.31 -3.63 35.54
CA GLY A 73 2.28 -3.14 34.61
C GLY A 73 2.77 -2.31 33.42
N MET A 74 3.78 -1.44 33.56
CA MET A 74 4.17 -0.52 32.48
C MET A 74 4.62 -1.23 31.20
N ALA A 75 5.45 -2.26 31.32
CA ALA A 75 5.93 -2.98 30.15
C ALA A 75 4.94 -3.98 29.54
N PRO A 76 4.14 -4.75 30.31
CA PRO A 76 3.03 -5.51 29.75
C PRO A 76 2.07 -4.63 28.94
N ILE A 77 1.79 -3.40 29.41
CA ILE A 77 0.96 -2.43 28.70
C ILE A 77 1.61 -1.99 27.39
N LEU A 78 2.91 -1.67 27.40
CA LEU A 78 3.65 -1.22 26.22
C LEU A 78 3.76 -2.34 25.17
N ILE A 79 4.04 -3.57 25.61
CA ILE A 79 4.04 -4.77 24.76
C ILE A 79 2.65 -5.02 24.19
N GLY A 80 1.60 -4.96 25.02
CA GLY A 80 0.22 -5.14 24.59
C GLY A 80 -0.21 -4.11 23.54
N MET A 81 0.17 -2.84 23.72
CA MET A 81 -0.09 -1.79 22.72
C MET A 81 0.66 -2.03 21.41
N LEU A 82 1.94 -2.39 21.45
CA LEU A 82 2.72 -2.66 20.24
C LEU A 82 2.23 -3.92 19.50
N PHE A 83 1.80 -4.94 20.24
CA PHE A 83 1.23 -6.16 19.68
C PHE A 83 -0.12 -5.87 18.99
N LEU A 84 -1.01 -5.13 19.65
CA LEU A 84 -2.27 -4.69 19.07
C LEU A 84 -2.07 -3.75 17.87
N GLY A 85 -1.08 -2.85 17.91
CA GLY A 85 -0.74 -2.02 16.75
C GLY A 85 -0.25 -2.85 15.57
N SER A 86 0.58 -3.87 15.83
CA SER A 86 1.11 -4.76 14.79
C SER A 86 0.01 -5.59 14.13
N ILE A 87 -0.93 -6.14 14.92
CA ILE A 87 -2.04 -6.93 14.38
C ILE A 87 -2.98 -6.06 13.52
N GLN A 88 -3.21 -4.81 13.92
CA GLN A 88 -4.02 -3.86 13.15
C GLN A 88 -3.39 -3.55 11.79
N ILE A 89 -2.09 -3.24 11.74
CA ILE A 89 -1.38 -2.96 10.48
C ILE A 89 -1.40 -4.20 9.57
N PHE A 90 -1.22 -5.39 10.14
CA PHE A 90 -1.32 -6.64 9.39
C PHE A 90 -2.69 -6.81 8.73
N PHE A 91 -3.79 -6.63 9.48
CA PHE A 91 -5.14 -6.74 8.93
C PHE A 91 -5.46 -5.65 7.90
N ILE A 92 -4.98 -4.41 8.09
CA ILE A 92 -5.13 -3.34 7.09
C ILE A 92 -4.41 -3.72 5.78
N GLY A 93 -3.22 -4.30 5.87
CA GLY A 93 -2.50 -4.82 4.70
C GLY A 93 -3.28 -5.92 3.98
N LEU A 94 -3.89 -6.86 4.72
CA LEU A 94 -4.70 -7.93 4.15
C LEU A 94 -5.96 -7.38 3.45
N VAL A 95 -6.66 -6.44 4.08
CA VAL A 95 -7.83 -5.77 3.50
C VAL A 95 -7.47 -5.05 2.20
N GLY A 96 -6.35 -4.34 2.15
CA GLY A 96 -5.98 -3.65 0.91
C GLY A 96 -5.57 -4.62 -0.21
N GLU A 97 -5.01 -5.79 0.10
CA GLU A 97 -4.71 -6.81 -0.93
C GLU A 97 -6.01 -7.39 -1.52
N TYR A 98 -7.04 -7.55 -0.68
CA TYR A 98 -8.40 -7.85 -1.13
C TYR A 98 -9.00 -6.76 -2.01
N ILE A 99 -8.93 -5.49 -1.60
CA ILE A 99 -9.45 -4.35 -2.40
C ILE A 99 -8.75 -4.28 -3.75
N MET A 100 -7.44 -4.48 -3.80
CA MET A 100 -6.67 -4.51 -5.04
C MET A 100 -7.14 -5.64 -5.97
N THR A 101 -7.37 -6.83 -5.42
CA THR A 101 -7.86 -7.99 -6.17
C THR A 101 -9.26 -7.74 -6.73
N ILE A 102 -10.13 -7.09 -5.96
CA ILE A 102 -11.46 -6.67 -6.41
C ILE A 102 -11.32 -5.67 -7.55
N ASN A 103 -10.48 -4.64 -7.41
CA ASN A 103 -10.26 -3.63 -8.45
C ASN A 103 -9.78 -4.26 -9.76
N GLN A 104 -8.83 -5.21 -9.68
CA GLN A 104 -8.38 -5.97 -10.85
C GLN A 104 -9.50 -6.77 -11.54
N ARG A 105 -10.47 -7.26 -10.78
CA ARG A 105 -11.61 -8.02 -11.30
C ARG A 105 -12.71 -7.13 -11.88
N VAL A 106 -12.91 -5.94 -11.29
CA VAL A 106 -13.88 -4.93 -11.75
C VAL A 106 -13.38 -4.23 -13.02
N MET A 107 -12.07 -4.05 -13.15
CA MET A 107 -11.45 -3.61 -14.38
C MET A 107 -11.57 -4.72 -15.43
N ASN A 108 -12.69 -4.73 -16.16
CA ASN A 108 -12.94 -5.52 -17.37
C ASN A 108 -11.92 -5.14 -18.46
N ARG A 109 -10.67 -5.57 -18.31
CA ARG A 109 -9.67 -5.41 -19.36
C ARG A 109 -9.99 -6.43 -20.45
N PRO A 110 -10.19 -5.99 -21.71
CA PRO A 110 -10.34 -6.94 -22.81
C PRO A 110 -9.08 -7.80 -22.87
N LEU A 111 -9.27 -9.13 -22.98
CA LEU A 111 -8.19 -10.11 -23.05
C LEU A 111 -7.26 -9.86 -24.24
N VAL A 112 -7.79 -9.25 -25.29
CA VAL A 112 -7.09 -8.93 -26.54
C VAL A 112 -7.69 -7.66 -27.10
N VAL A 113 -6.85 -6.77 -27.62
CA VAL A 113 -7.25 -5.65 -28.48
C VAL A 113 -6.83 -6.06 -29.88
N GLU A 114 -7.81 -6.33 -30.74
CA GLU A 114 -7.55 -6.67 -32.14
C GLU A 114 -7.11 -5.40 -32.88
N GLU A 115 -5.94 -5.46 -33.53
CA GLU A 115 -5.39 -4.32 -34.26
C GLU A 115 -6.03 -4.18 -35.65
N GLU A 116 -6.26 -5.31 -36.33
CA GLU A 116 -6.94 -5.37 -37.62
C GLU A 116 -7.44 -6.80 -37.89
N ARG A 117 -8.68 -6.96 -38.37
CA ARG A 117 -9.19 -8.24 -38.90
C ARG A 117 -9.05 -8.23 -40.42
N ILE A 118 -8.23 -9.11 -40.98
CA ILE A 118 -8.09 -9.29 -42.42
C ILE A 118 -8.85 -10.58 -42.80
N ASN A 119 -9.77 -10.51 -43.77
CA ASN A 119 -10.60 -11.61 -44.28
C ASN A 119 -11.68 -12.21 -43.32
N PHE A 120 -12.20 -11.43 -42.38
CA PHE A 120 -13.42 -11.81 -41.65
C PHE A 120 -14.54 -10.80 -41.92
N GLU A 121 -15.77 -11.27 -42.11
CA GLU A 121 -16.96 -10.42 -42.36
C GLU A 121 -17.52 -9.79 -41.08
N GLU A 122 -17.07 -10.24 -39.91
CA GLU A 122 -17.23 -9.65 -38.56
C GLU A 122 -15.95 -9.86 -37.76
#